data_AF-A0A845HFA2-F1
#
_entry.id   AF-A0A845HFA2-F1
#
_cell.length_a   1.000
_cell.length_b   1.000
_cell.length_c   1.000
_cell.angle_alpha   90.00
_cell.angle_beta   90.00
_cell.angle_gamma   90.00
#
_symmetry.space_group_name_H-M   'P 1'
#
loop_
_entity.id
_entity.type
_entity.pdbx_description
1 polymer ?
#
loop_
_entity_poly.entity_id
_entity_poly.type
_entity_poly.pdbx_seq_one_letter_code
_entity_poly.pdbx_strand_id
1 'polypeptide(L)'
;MTTPIHASYPDTTPSGLSCDNKELLATCYDAGAAIDARDFPQAEALLDRLMKAYPSCIWSYELYDRYLVRGHNKYEPELSYLSTEFVQRESLRNFEKMLELNPLDQVDVYFSAEYTSLRYELARGYDRLVWDAESFDILQHAAAACIRHLDAWLESEKAQGGNFEFAEGEYKVMRRDCEVILQAWTLSDGNKPDDELVGDLMYGDRDG
;
A
#
# COMPACT_ATOMS: atom_id res chain seq x y z
N MET A 1 17.02 -32.76 -23.29
CA MET A 1 17.71 -31.46 -23.12
C MET A 1 16.70 -30.39 -23.47
N THR A 2 16.09 -29.79 -22.46
CA THR A 2 15.15 -28.68 -22.61
C THR A 2 15.95 -27.39 -22.70
N THR A 3 15.89 -26.74 -23.85
CA THR A 3 16.43 -25.39 -24.05
C THR A 3 15.72 -24.45 -23.08
N PRO A 4 16.43 -23.66 -22.25
CA PRO A 4 15.76 -22.60 -21.50
C PRO A 4 15.25 -21.59 -22.52
N ILE A 5 13.94 -21.36 -22.54
CA ILE A 5 13.35 -20.25 -23.28
C ILE A 5 13.73 -19.00 -22.48
N HIS A 6 14.94 -18.48 -22.70
CA HIS A 6 15.19 -17.07 -22.42
C HIS A 6 14.39 -16.31 -23.47
N ALA A 7 13.10 -16.08 -23.19
CA ALA A 7 12.40 -14.99 -23.84
C ALA A 7 13.27 -13.75 -23.64
N SER A 8 13.65 -13.07 -24.73
CA SER A 8 14.32 -11.78 -24.61
C SER A 8 13.37 -10.85 -23.88
N TYR A 9 13.68 -10.51 -22.63
CA TYR A 9 12.93 -9.49 -21.92
C TYR A 9 13.03 -8.16 -22.66
N PRO A 10 11.96 -7.34 -22.70
CA PRO A 10 12.07 -5.97 -23.17
C PRO A 10 13.17 -5.24 -22.40
N ASP A 11 13.82 -4.25 -23.03
CA ASP A 11 14.79 -3.37 -22.34
C ASP A 11 14.11 -2.24 -21.53
N THR A 12 12.78 -2.31 -21.38
CA THR A 12 11.94 -1.36 -20.64
C THR A 12 11.01 -2.09 -19.70
N THR A 13 10.59 -1.45 -18.60
CA THR A 13 9.50 -1.93 -17.73
C THR A 13 8.14 -1.90 -18.45
N PRO A 14 7.10 -2.54 -17.90
CA PRO A 14 5.72 -2.38 -18.37
C PRO A 14 5.22 -0.92 -18.42
N SER A 15 5.68 -0.07 -17.50
CA SER A 15 5.42 1.38 -17.50
C SER A 15 6.24 2.18 -18.53
N GLY A 16 7.15 1.53 -19.26
CA GLY A 16 7.97 2.14 -20.31
C GLY A 16 9.31 2.73 -19.83
N LEU A 17 9.71 2.47 -18.58
CA LEU A 17 10.97 2.96 -18.03
C LEU A 17 12.15 2.14 -18.56
N SER A 18 13.18 2.83 -19.06
CA SER A 18 14.39 2.17 -19.53
C SER A 18 15.24 1.69 -18.36
N CYS A 19 15.85 0.51 -18.49
CA CYS A 19 16.77 -0.03 -17.48
C CYS A 19 18.07 -0.50 -18.14
N ASP A 20 19.19 0.12 -17.77
CA ASP A 20 20.51 -0.30 -18.24
C ASP A 20 20.98 -1.62 -17.59
N ASN A 21 20.40 -1.98 -16.44
CA ASN A 21 20.70 -3.22 -15.74
C ASN A 21 19.75 -4.34 -16.20
N LYS A 22 20.21 -5.12 -17.20
CA LYS A 22 19.43 -6.23 -17.77
C LYS A 22 19.15 -7.37 -16.79
N GLU A 23 20.02 -7.62 -15.82
CA GLU A 23 19.81 -8.67 -14.81
C GLU A 23 18.72 -8.27 -13.82
N LEU A 24 18.73 -7.02 -13.34
CA LEU A 24 17.65 -6.47 -12.54
C LEU A 24 16.32 -6.60 -13.26
N LEU A 25 16.25 -6.11 -14.50
CA LEU A 25 15.01 -6.09 -15.27
C LEU A 25 14.48 -7.51 -15.51
N ALA A 26 15.35 -8.45 -15.89
CA ALA A 26 14.99 -9.86 -16.05
C ALA A 26 14.45 -10.47 -14.75
N THR A 27 15.12 -10.21 -13.61
CA THR A 27 14.70 -10.74 -12.31
C THR A 27 13.34 -10.15 -11.88
N CYS A 28 13.09 -8.87 -12.16
CA CYS A 28 11.79 -8.23 -11.91
C CYS A 28 10.68 -8.87 -12.75
N TYR A 29 10.92 -9.15 -14.03
CA TYR A 29 9.97 -9.86 -14.88
C TYR A 29 9.70 -11.29 -14.41
N ASP A 30 10.75 -12.04 -14.07
CA ASP A 30 10.62 -13.40 -13.52
C ASP A 30 9.79 -13.40 -12.23
N ALA A 31 10.05 -12.45 -11.32
CA ALA A 31 9.30 -12.31 -10.07
C ALA A 31 7.82 -11.99 -10.34
N GLY A 32 7.54 -11.03 -11.24
CA GLY A 32 6.17 -10.69 -11.64
C GLY A 32 5.42 -11.89 -12.22
N ALA A 33 6.06 -12.67 -13.09
CA ALA A 33 5.48 -13.87 -13.69
C ALA A 33 5.18 -14.96 -12.66
N ALA A 34 6.09 -15.19 -11.70
CA ALA A 34 5.86 -16.14 -10.61
C ALA A 34 4.69 -15.74 -9.70
N ILE A 35 4.59 -14.44 -9.38
CA ILE A 35 3.48 -13.87 -8.60
C ILE A 35 2.14 -14.09 -9.33
N ASP A 36 2.09 -13.80 -10.64
CA ASP A 36 0.86 -13.96 -11.43
C ASP A 36 0.43 -15.42 -11.58
N ALA A 37 1.41 -16.32 -11.69
CA ALA A 37 1.19 -17.76 -11.71
C ALA A 37 0.82 -18.35 -10.33
N ARG A 38 0.88 -17.54 -9.26
CA ARG A 38 0.74 -17.97 -7.85
C ARG A 38 1.75 -19.04 -7.43
N ASP A 39 2.94 -19.04 -8.03
CA ASP A 39 4.07 -19.84 -7.58
C ASP A 39 4.82 -19.11 -6.46
N PHE A 40 4.21 -19.07 -5.27
CA PHE A 40 4.70 -18.28 -4.13
C PHE A 40 6.12 -18.66 -3.66
N PRO A 41 6.52 -19.94 -3.59
CA PRO A 41 7.90 -20.29 -3.24
C PRO A 41 8.94 -19.74 -4.22
N GLN A 42 8.65 -19.79 -5.52
CA GLN A 42 9.54 -19.22 -6.54
C GLN A 42 9.54 -17.68 -6.46
N ALA A 43 8.37 -17.06 -6.28
CA ALA A 43 8.24 -15.62 -6.12
C ALA A 43 9.05 -15.12 -4.91
N GLU A 44 8.96 -15.77 -3.75
CA GLU A 44 9.73 -15.44 -2.55
C GLU A 44 11.24 -15.50 -2.79
N ALA A 45 11.73 -16.56 -3.43
CA ALA A 45 13.15 -16.70 -3.73
C ALA A 45 13.67 -15.58 -4.65
N LEU A 46 12.87 -15.18 -5.64
CA LEU A 46 13.21 -14.09 -6.55
C LEU A 46 13.15 -12.72 -5.86
N LEU A 47 12.14 -12.49 -5.02
CA LEU A 47 11.98 -11.25 -4.25
C LEU A 47 13.10 -11.08 -3.21
N ASP A 48 13.48 -12.15 -2.49
CA ASP A 48 14.62 -12.14 -1.57
C ASP A 48 15.93 -11.81 -2.30
N ARG A 49 16.14 -12.39 -3.49
CA ARG A 49 17.28 -12.04 -4.35
C ARG A 49 17.26 -10.56 -4.76
N LEU A 50 16.11 -10.05 -5.19
CA LEU A 50 15.94 -8.64 -5.57
C LEU A 50 16.25 -7.71 -4.40
N MET A 51 15.65 -7.94 -3.23
CA MET A 51 15.87 -7.10 -2.05
C MET A 51 17.31 -7.12 -1.56
N LYS A 52 18.01 -8.26 -1.65
CA LYS A 52 19.42 -8.37 -1.27
C LYS A 52 20.36 -7.68 -2.25
N ALA A 53 20.13 -7.87 -3.55
CA ALA A 53 21.00 -7.32 -4.59
C ALA A 53 20.71 -5.82 -4.86
N TYR A 54 19.47 -5.39 -4.69
CA TYR A 54 18.97 -4.07 -5.08
C TYR A 54 18.11 -3.42 -3.98
N PRO A 55 18.62 -3.23 -2.75
CA PRO A 55 17.85 -2.71 -1.61
C PRO A 55 17.41 -1.24 -1.77
N SER A 56 17.89 -0.54 -2.80
CA SER A 56 17.48 0.85 -3.11
C SER A 56 16.68 0.94 -4.40
N CYS A 57 16.27 -0.18 -4.98
CA CYS A 57 15.43 -0.20 -6.18
C CYS A 57 13.96 -0.29 -5.77
N ILE A 58 13.19 0.74 -6.11
CA ILE A 58 11.76 0.85 -5.77
C ILE A 58 10.93 -0.31 -6.33
N TRP A 59 11.30 -0.86 -7.50
CA TRP A 59 10.62 -1.99 -8.14
C TRP A 59 10.65 -3.27 -7.29
N SER A 60 11.70 -3.45 -6.48
CA SER A 60 11.79 -4.63 -5.60
C SER A 60 10.69 -4.60 -4.53
N TYR A 61 10.42 -3.41 -3.99
CA TYR A 61 9.39 -3.20 -2.99
C TYR A 61 7.99 -3.22 -3.61
N GLU A 62 7.82 -2.64 -4.80
CA GLU A 62 6.56 -2.71 -5.54
C GLU A 62 6.15 -4.16 -5.85
N LEU A 63 7.08 -4.98 -6.35
CA LEU A 63 6.82 -6.39 -6.63
C LEU A 63 6.55 -7.18 -5.35
N TYR A 64 7.17 -6.80 -4.24
CA TYR A 64 6.88 -7.40 -2.94
C TYR A 64 5.46 -7.09 -2.47
N ASP A 65 5.00 -5.85 -2.61
CA ASP A 65 3.60 -5.49 -2.32
C ASP A 65 2.63 -6.29 -3.18
N ARG A 66 2.89 -6.41 -4.48
CA ARG A 66 2.08 -7.26 -5.37
C ARG A 66 2.05 -8.71 -4.91
N TYR A 67 3.16 -9.25 -4.42
CA TYR A 67 3.22 -10.58 -3.81
C TYR A 67 2.36 -10.66 -2.54
N LEU A 68 2.42 -9.67 -1.64
CA LEU A 68 1.59 -9.63 -0.43
C LEU A 68 0.10 -9.65 -0.79
N VAL A 69 -0.31 -8.80 -1.74
CA VAL A 69 -1.69 -8.71 -2.22
C VAL A 69 -2.15 -10.01 -2.88
N ARG A 70 -1.30 -10.68 -3.66
CA ARG A 70 -1.66 -11.93 -4.36
C ARG A 70 -1.61 -13.17 -3.47
N GLY A 71 -0.73 -13.16 -2.47
CA GLY A 71 -0.63 -14.20 -1.43
C GLY A 71 -1.76 -14.12 -0.41
N HIS A 72 -2.52 -13.03 -0.40
CA HIS A 72 -3.65 -12.79 0.49
C HIS A 72 -4.99 -12.79 -0.24
N ASN A 73 -5.96 -13.52 0.28
CA ASN A 73 -7.35 -13.44 -0.16
C ASN A 73 -8.23 -13.01 1.01
N LYS A 74 -8.68 -11.75 0.98
CA LYS A 74 -9.54 -11.18 2.02
C LYS A 74 -10.89 -11.90 2.14
N TYR A 75 -11.39 -12.51 1.06
CA TYR A 75 -12.71 -13.15 1.02
C TYR A 75 -12.67 -14.64 1.38
N GLU A 76 -11.54 -15.30 1.18
CA GLU A 76 -11.31 -16.71 1.52
C GLU A 76 -9.97 -16.85 2.26
N PRO A 77 -9.89 -16.42 3.54
CA PRO A 77 -8.65 -16.43 4.32
C PRO A 77 -8.01 -17.82 4.42
N GLU A 78 -8.82 -18.88 4.42
CA GLU A 78 -8.37 -20.28 4.44
C GLU A 78 -7.65 -20.71 3.16
N LEU A 79 -7.84 -19.97 2.06
CA LEU A 79 -7.13 -20.15 0.80
C LEU A 79 -5.94 -19.18 0.66
N SER A 80 -5.70 -18.35 1.69
CA SER A 80 -4.57 -17.43 1.69
C SER A 80 -3.28 -18.13 2.05
N TYR A 81 -2.22 -17.79 1.33
CA TYR A 81 -0.87 -18.18 1.68
C TYR A 81 -0.33 -17.32 2.84
N LEU A 82 -0.80 -16.08 2.96
CA LEU A 82 -0.40 -15.10 3.99
C LEU A 82 -1.59 -14.68 4.87
N SER A 83 -1.32 -14.46 6.17
CA SER A 83 -2.32 -13.93 7.10
C SER A 83 -2.58 -12.43 6.87
N THR A 84 -3.79 -11.98 7.22
CA THR A 84 -4.18 -10.55 7.13
C THR A 84 -3.24 -9.66 7.93
N GLU A 85 -2.92 -10.05 9.16
CA GLU A 85 -2.04 -9.28 10.06
C GLU A 85 -0.64 -9.10 9.46
N PHE A 86 -0.08 -10.18 8.91
CA PHE A 86 1.23 -10.15 8.25
C PHE A 86 1.23 -9.19 7.06
N VAL A 87 0.21 -9.32 6.20
CA VAL A 87 0.07 -8.49 4.99
C VAL A 87 -0.07 -7.02 5.34
N GLN A 88 -0.93 -6.66 6.31
CA GLN A 88 -1.12 -5.27 6.72
C GLN A 88 0.19 -4.65 7.22
N ARG A 89 0.91 -5.34 8.11
CA ARG A 89 2.16 -4.83 8.68
C ARG A 89 3.27 -4.70 7.64
N GLU A 90 3.47 -5.73 6.82
CA GLU A 90 4.54 -5.70 5.82
C GLU A 90 4.22 -4.72 4.68
N SER A 91 2.95 -4.56 4.28
CA SER A 91 2.58 -3.59 3.23
C SER A 91 2.87 -2.15 3.66
N LEU A 92 2.53 -1.78 4.90
CA LEU A 92 2.84 -0.44 5.42
C LEU A 92 4.35 -0.18 5.47
N ARG A 93 5.12 -1.11 6.01
CA ARG A 93 6.59 -0.98 6.07
C ARG A 93 7.20 -0.90 4.66
N ASN A 94 6.61 -1.62 3.71
CA ASN A 94 7.02 -1.63 2.32
C ASN A 94 6.70 -0.30 1.63
N PHE A 95 5.49 0.24 1.79
CA PHE A 95 5.10 1.54 1.24
C PHE A 95 5.89 2.71 1.83
N GLU A 96 6.15 2.70 3.15
CA GLU A 96 7.03 3.68 3.79
C GLU A 96 8.42 3.66 3.12
N LYS A 97 8.95 2.46 2.87
CA LYS A 97 10.24 2.30 2.20
C LYS A 97 10.21 2.79 0.76
N MET A 98 9.14 2.52 0.03
CA MET A 98 8.96 3.04 -1.34
C MET A 98 8.89 4.57 -1.34
N LEU A 99 8.21 5.18 -0.36
CA LEU A 99 8.13 6.63 -0.24
C LEU A 99 9.49 7.27 0.13
N GLU A 100 10.32 6.59 0.92
CA GLU A 100 11.72 7.04 1.14
C GLU A 100 12.52 7.07 -0.16
N LEU A 101 12.30 6.11 -1.07
CA LEU A 101 12.97 6.02 -2.36
C LEU A 101 12.36 6.96 -3.42
N ASN A 102 11.08 7.31 -3.27
CA ASN A 102 10.35 8.24 -4.12
C ASN A 102 9.63 9.32 -3.27
N PRO A 103 10.35 10.28 -2.65
CA PRO A 103 9.75 11.22 -1.69
C PRO A 103 8.70 12.16 -2.30
N LEU A 104 8.80 12.38 -3.61
CA LEU A 104 7.87 13.21 -4.37
C LEU A 104 6.63 12.46 -4.85
N ASP A 105 6.55 11.14 -4.62
CA ASP A 105 5.46 10.28 -5.07
C ASP A 105 5.17 10.41 -6.57
N GLN A 106 6.24 10.35 -7.36
CA GLN A 106 6.16 10.40 -8.82
C GLN A 106 5.60 9.09 -9.36
N VAL A 107 4.63 9.14 -10.27
CA VAL A 107 3.98 7.95 -10.83
C VAL A 107 4.81 7.23 -11.91
N ASP A 108 5.81 7.90 -12.47
CA ASP A 108 6.64 7.44 -13.58
C ASP A 108 7.95 6.78 -13.13
N VAL A 109 8.01 6.25 -11.90
CA VAL A 109 9.19 5.54 -11.38
C VAL A 109 8.91 4.08 -11.01
N TYR A 110 7.65 3.66 -11.10
CA TYR A 110 7.21 2.29 -10.79
C TYR A 110 7.39 1.35 -11.98
N PHE A 111 7.55 0.07 -11.69
CA PHE A 111 7.66 -1.01 -12.67
C PHE A 111 6.34 -1.22 -13.43
N SER A 112 5.22 -1.27 -12.71
CA SER A 112 3.88 -1.40 -13.28
C SER A 112 3.32 -0.05 -13.73
N ALA A 113 2.56 -0.04 -14.82
CA ALA A 113 1.82 1.13 -15.28
C ALA A 113 0.56 1.41 -14.45
N GLU A 114 0.11 0.43 -13.66
CA GLU A 114 -1.13 0.50 -12.89
C GLU A 114 -0.92 0.97 -11.44
N TYR A 115 0.34 1.19 -11.03
CA TYR A 115 0.65 1.58 -9.67
C TYR A 115 0.19 3.02 -9.39
N THR A 116 -0.54 3.21 -8.30
CA THR A 116 -1.17 4.47 -7.90
C THR A 116 -0.24 5.32 -7.01
N SER A 117 -0.73 6.46 -6.53
CA SER A 117 -0.06 7.32 -5.55
C SER A 117 0.28 6.54 -4.26
N LEU A 118 1.56 6.50 -3.87
CA LEU A 118 2.00 5.89 -2.61
C LEU A 118 1.41 6.60 -1.41
N ARG A 119 1.23 7.92 -1.49
CA ARG A 119 0.65 8.70 -0.39
C ARG A 119 -0.81 8.33 -0.19
N TYR A 120 -1.54 8.05 -1.27
CA TYR A 120 -2.91 7.51 -1.17
C TYR A 120 -2.93 6.11 -0.55
N GLU A 121 -2.10 5.18 -1.03
CA GLU A 121 -2.07 3.81 -0.48
C GLU A 121 -1.60 3.78 0.98
N LEU A 122 -0.64 4.62 1.37
CA LEU A 122 -0.25 4.82 2.78
C LEU A 122 -1.39 5.36 3.61
N ALA A 123 -2.09 6.39 3.14
CA ALA A 123 -3.24 6.96 3.85
C ALA A 123 -4.30 5.88 4.12
N ARG A 124 -4.67 5.08 3.10
CA ARG A 124 -5.61 3.96 3.24
C ARG A 124 -5.12 2.87 4.19
N GLY A 125 -3.83 2.55 4.14
CA GLY A 125 -3.22 1.57 5.03
C GLY A 125 -3.31 2.02 6.49
N TYR A 126 -3.00 3.28 6.78
CA TYR A 126 -3.10 3.83 8.12
C TYR A 126 -4.55 4.05 8.57
N ASP A 127 -5.45 4.48 7.69
CA ASP A 127 -6.89 4.56 7.95
C ASP A 127 -7.43 3.21 8.45
N ARG A 128 -7.01 2.11 7.82
CA ARG A 128 -7.36 0.78 8.30
C ARG A 128 -6.78 0.45 9.67
N LEU A 129 -5.54 0.87 9.95
CA LEU A 129 -4.95 0.71 11.29
C LEU A 129 -5.67 1.54 12.36
N VAL A 130 -6.27 2.67 12.01
CA VAL A 130 -7.09 3.48 12.92
C VAL A 130 -8.31 2.66 13.37
N TRP A 131 -9.00 2.01 12.43
CA TRP A 131 -10.13 1.12 12.73
C TRP A 131 -9.71 -0.11 13.54
N ASP A 132 -8.58 -0.72 13.18
CA ASP A 132 -8.10 -1.98 13.78
C ASP A 132 -7.31 -1.74 15.09
N ALA A 133 -7.16 -0.50 15.55
CA ALA A 133 -6.29 -0.17 16.69
C ALA A 133 -6.67 -0.94 17.96
N GLU A 134 -5.63 -1.44 18.66
CA GLU A 134 -5.75 -2.16 19.94
C GLU A 134 -5.32 -1.31 21.14
N SER A 135 -4.68 -0.16 20.89
CA SER A 135 -4.29 0.80 21.92
C SER A 135 -4.41 2.23 21.41
N PHE A 136 -4.56 3.17 22.35
CA PHE A 136 -4.67 4.58 22.02
C PHE A 136 -3.39 5.13 21.37
N ASP A 137 -2.22 4.65 21.78
CA ASP A 137 -0.94 5.05 21.19
C ASP A 137 -0.82 4.65 19.72
N ILE A 138 -1.24 3.42 19.38
CA ILE A 138 -1.28 2.92 17.99
C ILE A 138 -2.24 3.77 17.17
N LEU A 139 -3.43 4.03 17.72
CA LEU A 139 -4.44 4.88 17.08
C LEU A 139 -3.90 6.28 16.77
N GLN A 140 -3.30 6.95 17.76
CA GLN A 140 -2.76 8.30 17.59
C GLN A 140 -1.68 8.35 16.51
N HIS A 141 -0.78 7.36 16.49
CA HIS A 141 0.26 7.28 15.48
C HIS A 141 -0.33 7.05 14.09
N ALA A 142 -1.25 6.08 13.96
CA ALA A 142 -1.88 5.74 12.69
C ALA A 142 -2.71 6.92 12.14
N ALA A 143 -3.53 7.56 12.97
CA ALA A 143 -4.35 8.69 12.53
C ALA A 143 -3.49 9.89 12.09
N ALA A 144 -2.43 10.21 12.84
CA ALA A 144 -1.51 11.27 12.47
C ALA A 144 -0.77 10.97 11.15
N ALA A 145 -0.40 9.71 10.94
CA ALA A 145 0.22 9.28 9.69
C ALA A 145 -0.78 9.32 8.52
N CYS A 146 -1.99 8.80 8.69
CA CYS A 146 -3.06 8.86 7.70
C CYS A 146 -3.29 10.30 7.22
N ILE A 147 -3.61 11.21 8.15
CA ILE A 147 -3.90 12.63 7.83
C ILE A 147 -2.72 13.28 7.11
N ARG A 148 -1.48 13.06 7.57
CA ARG A 148 -0.28 13.61 6.93
C ARG A 148 -0.13 13.16 5.48
N HIS A 149 -0.32 11.87 5.20
CA HIS A 149 -0.21 11.35 3.84
C HIS A 149 -1.37 11.80 2.96
N LEU A 150 -2.57 11.87 3.53
CA LEU A 150 -3.80 12.30 2.87
C LEU A 150 -3.75 13.78 2.47
N ASP A 151 -3.31 14.67 3.36
CA ASP A 151 -3.09 16.09 3.10
C ASP A 151 -2.10 16.29 1.94
N ALA A 152 -0.95 15.60 2.00
CA ALA A 152 0.09 15.69 0.97
C ALA A 152 -0.38 15.15 -0.39
N TRP A 153 -1.20 14.10 -0.40
CA TRP A 153 -1.77 13.57 -1.64
C TRP A 153 -2.78 14.54 -2.25
N LEU A 154 -3.71 15.08 -1.46
CA LEU A 154 -4.70 16.05 -1.96
C LEU A 154 -4.04 17.31 -2.54
N GLU A 155 -2.99 17.82 -1.89
CA GLU A 155 -2.19 18.93 -2.40
C GLU A 155 -1.56 18.61 -3.76
N SER A 156 -1.04 17.39 -3.93
CA SER A 156 -0.47 16.92 -5.19
C SER A 156 -1.52 16.84 -6.31
N GLU A 157 -2.68 16.23 -6.04
CA GLU A 157 -3.78 16.12 -7.02
C GLU A 157 -4.27 17.50 -7.47
N LYS A 158 -4.35 18.45 -6.53
CA LYS A 158 -4.71 19.84 -6.82
C LYS A 158 -3.70 20.53 -7.74
N ALA A 159 -2.40 20.28 -7.52
CA ALA A 159 -1.33 20.87 -8.32
C ALA A 159 -1.24 20.25 -9.73
N GLN A 160 -1.50 18.95 -9.85
CA GLN A 160 -1.39 18.21 -11.10
C GLN A 160 -2.63 18.33 -12.00
N GLY A 161 -3.73 18.91 -11.49
CA GLY A 161 -4.99 19.03 -12.24
C GLY A 161 -5.63 17.68 -12.55
N GLY A 162 -5.40 16.70 -11.67
CA GLY A 162 -5.94 15.34 -11.76
C GLY A 162 -7.44 15.27 -11.46
N ASN A 163 -7.92 14.07 -11.07
CA ASN A 163 -9.31 13.87 -10.68
C ASN A 163 -9.57 14.41 -9.27
N PHE A 164 -9.51 15.73 -9.13
CA PHE A 164 -9.58 16.43 -7.85
C PHE A 164 -10.89 16.19 -7.10
N GLU A 165 -12.01 15.99 -7.81
CA GLU A 165 -13.31 15.69 -7.18
C GLU A 165 -13.28 14.34 -6.45
N PHE A 166 -12.73 13.30 -7.09
CA PHE A 166 -12.52 12.01 -6.45
C PHE A 166 -11.59 12.13 -5.24
N ALA A 167 -10.44 12.78 -5.41
CA ALA A 167 -9.46 12.96 -4.35
C ALA A 167 -10.05 13.71 -3.13
N GLU A 168 -10.85 14.75 -3.38
CA GLU A 168 -11.50 15.51 -2.32
C GLU A 168 -12.56 14.67 -1.58
N GLY A 169 -13.30 13.80 -2.30
CA GLY A 169 -14.26 12.87 -1.70
C GLY A 169 -13.58 11.87 -0.78
N GLU A 170 -12.56 11.16 -1.26
CA GLU A 170 -11.76 10.20 -0.50
C GLU A 170 -11.09 10.87 0.72
N TYR A 171 -10.55 12.07 0.51
CA TYR A 171 -9.96 12.89 1.57
C TYR A 171 -10.96 13.14 2.70
N LYS A 172 -12.18 13.58 2.37
CA LYS A 172 -13.21 13.90 3.36
C LYS A 172 -13.61 12.68 4.18
N VAL A 173 -13.70 11.51 3.54
CA VAL A 173 -14.06 10.25 4.22
C VAL A 173 -12.95 9.80 5.17
N MET A 174 -11.74 9.53 4.67
CA MET A 174 -10.64 9.02 5.51
C MET A 174 -10.25 9.99 6.64
N ARG A 175 -10.28 11.31 6.37
CA ARG A 175 -10.01 12.30 7.41
C ARG A 175 -11.05 12.25 8.51
N ARG A 176 -12.34 12.14 8.14
CA ARG A 176 -13.45 12.02 9.08
C ARG A 176 -13.30 10.76 9.92
N ASP A 177 -12.97 9.63 9.30
CA ASP A 177 -12.78 8.35 10.00
C ASP A 177 -11.69 8.48 11.08
N CYS A 178 -10.54 9.03 10.72
CA CYS A 178 -9.45 9.30 11.66
C CYS A 178 -9.88 10.20 12.83
N GLU A 179 -10.57 11.31 12.53
CA GLU A 179 -11.01 12.28 13.54
C GLU A 179 -12.07 11.70 14.48
N VAL A 180 -13.07 10.99 13.94
CA VAL A 180 -14.16 10.39 14.72
C VAL A 180 -13.66 9.27 15.62
N ILE A 181 -12.80 8.39 15.12
CA ILE A 181 -12.30 7.27 15.92
C ILE A 181 -11.40 7.79 17.05
N LEU A 182 -10.53 8.78 16.77
CA LEU A 182 -9.76 9.47 17.82
C LEU A 182 -10.66 10.09 18.88
N GLN A 183 -11.74 10.75 18.48
CA GLN A 183 -12.71 11.33 19.39
C GLN A 183 -13.41 10.26 20.24
N ALA A 184 -13.85 9.15 19.64
CA ALA A 184 -14.53 8.05 20.33
C ALA A 184 -13.65 7.44 21.43
N TRP A 185 -12.37 7.17 21.12
CA TRP A 185 -11.40 6.71 22.10
C TRP A 185 -11.14 7.73 23.21
N THR A 186 -11.09 9.02 22.86
CA THR A 186 -10.91 10.10 23.85
C THR A 186 -12.10 10.18 24.82
N LEU A 187 -13.33 10.03 24.32
CA LEU A 187 -14.54 9.98 25.15
C LEU A 187 -14.61 8.71 26.01
N SER A 188 -13.90 7.65 25.62
CA SER A 188 -13.79 6.39 26.35
C SER A 188 -12.55 6.34 27.26
N ASP A 189 -12.00 7.50 27.63
CA ASP A 189 -10.80 7.63 28.49
C ASP A 189 -9.59 6.82 27.98
N GLY A 190 -9.42 6.73 26.66
CA GLY A 190 -8.33 6.00 26.01
C GLY A 190 -8.55 4.49 25.90
N ASN A 191 -9.74 3.98 26.26
CA ASN A 191 -10.13 2.60 25.99
C ASN A 191 -10.75 2.48 24.59
N LYS A 192 -10.73 1.25 24.05
CA LYS A 192 -11.40 0.95 22.79
C LYS A 192 -12.91 1.22 22.94
N PRO A 193 -13.49 2.15 22.15
CA PRO A 193 -14.90 2.48 22.21
C PRO A 193 -15.72 1.31 21.67
N ASP A 194 -16.98 1.25 22.07
CA ASP A 194 -17.94 0.35 21.43
C ASP A 194 -18.39 0.88 20.06
N ASP A 195 -18.97 -0.02 19.26
CA ASP A 195 -19.42 0.29 17.90
C ASP A 195 -20.59 1.31 17.89
N GLU A 196 -21.36 1.40 18.98
CA GLU A 196 -22.49 2.33 19.12
C GLU A 196 -22.00 3.77 19.22
N LEU A 197 -21.04 4.04 20.10
CA LEU A 197 -20.42 5.37 20.24
C LEU A 197 -19.78 5.83 18.93
N VAL A 198 -19.06 4.93 18.25
CA VAL A 198 -18.46 5.25 16.93
C VAL A 198 -19.56 5.53 15.91
N GLY A 199 -20.61 4.71 15.87
CA GLY A 199 -21.76 4.89 14.99
C GLY A 199 -22.47 6.23 15.18
N ASP A 200 -22.70 6.63 16.43
CA ASP A 200 -23.34 7.91 16.78
C ASP A 200 -22.49 9.10 16.32
N LEU A 201 -21.18 9.06 16.53
CA LEU A 201 -20.29 10.13 16.05
C LEU A 201 -20.19 10.16 14.52
N MET A 202 -20.29 9.01 13.86
CA MET A 202 -20.24 8.90 12.40
C MET A 202 -21.55 9.27 11.70
N TYR A 203 -22.70 9.13 12.34
CA TYR A 203 -23.99 9.25 11.64
C TYR A 203 -25.07 10.01 12.41
N GLY A 204 -24.85 10.36 13.68
CA GLY A 204 -25.85 10.91 14.60
C GLY A 204 -26.38 12.31 14.29
N ASP A 205 -25.70 13.09 13.45
CA ASP A 205 -26.12 14.46 13.09
C ASP A 205 -26.94 14.55 11.78
N ARG A 206 -27.70 13.51 11.41
CA ARG A 206 -28.54 13.56 10.19
C ARG A 206 -29.96 14.13 10.37
N ASP A 207 -30.41 14.43 11.60
CA ASP A 207 -31.77 14.94 11.87
C ASP A 207 -31.80 16.12 12.89
N GLY A 208 -30.98 17.16 12.67
CA GLY A 208 -30.96 18.40 13.49
C GLY A 208 -31.12 19.67 12.67
#